data_AF-A0A7S0RB64-F1
#
_entry.id   AF-A0A7S0RB64-F1
#
_cell.length_a   1.000
_cell.length_b   1.000
_cell.length_c   1.000
_cell.angle_alpha   90.00
_cell.angle_beta   90.00
_cell.angle_gamma   90.00
#
_symmetry.space_group_name_H-M   'P 1'
#
loop_
_entity.id
_entity.type
_entity.pdbx_description
1 polymer ?
#
loop_
_entity_poly.entity_id
_entity_poly.type
_entity_poly.pdbx_seq_one_letter_code
_entity_poly.pdbx_strand_id
1 'polypeptide(L)'
;KKGARAGGRSRWNGVDPIYLVKNAELMKTLVDFYGFDPNTFKIDVQLAARTPDDQRPKRLYFCSKGVAELLKADAEEKLKIVCAGVKCFERQDKDADIPCQYRLAQEGLQVTLPNLTKQKVVIKLSEYAALLEHRAMPFRSDETDTATRVFCPQSIASLIAANQGCCVVLPDMATAEEANLPAASASTAEDLAIVCWLGKATVSLMVSKPDAALLMDRIGVDRSKAYAKPNPMQVKRDEETAAQAEDAPAADATKDADAK
;
A
#
# COMPACT_ATOMS: atom_id res chain seq x y z
N LYS A 1 39.48 -4.08 6.95
CA LYS A 1 39.59 -2.63 7.17
C LYS A 1 38.18 -2.03 7.17
N LYS A 2 37.58 -1.83 8.35
CA LYS A 2 36.29 -1.13 8.50
C LYS A 2 36.56 0.37 8.42
N GLY A 3 36.07 1.04 7.38
CA GLY A 3 36.16 2.49 7.26
C GLY A 3 35.31 3.15 8.34
N ALA A 4 35.96 3.91 9.21
CA ALA A 4 35.30 4.75 10.20
C ALA A 4 34.45 5.80 9.47
N ARG A 5 33.14 5.84 9.74
CA ARG A 5 32.29 6.95 9.32
C ARG A 5 32.64 8.13 10.22
N ALA A 6 33.39 9.10 9.68
CA ALA A 6 33.65 10.36 10.33
C ALA A 6 32.30 11.03 10.68
N GLY A 7 32.08 11.26 11.97
CA GLY A 7 30.92 11.98 12.51
C GLY A 7 30.99 13.47 12.23
N GLY A 8 31.00 13.85 10.94
CA GLY A 8 30.78 15.23 10.54
C GLY A 8 29.33 15.58 10.82
N ARG A 9 29.08 16.59 11.65
CA ARG A 9 27.77 17.25 11.71
C ARG A 9 27.41 17.63 10.27
N SER A 10 26.32 17.07 9.74
CA SER A 10 25.80 17.42 8.42
C SER A 10 25.71 18.95 8.33
N ARG A 11 26.02 19.53 7.15
CA ARG A 11 25.91 20.97 6.84
C ARG A 11 24.61 21.60 7.38
N TRP A 12 23.55 20.81 7.51
CA TRP A 12 22.19 21.22 7.84
C TRP A 12 21.74 20.92 9.28
N ASN A 13 22.67 20.65 10.21
CA ASN A 13 22.34 20.36 11.62
C ASN A 13 21.25 19.27 11.79
N GLY A 14 21.24 18.26 10.92
CA GLY A 14 20.33 17.12 10.98
C GLY A 14 19.00 17.26 10.22
N VAL A 15 18.69 18.42 9.61
CA VAL A 15 17.47 18.61 8.81
C VAL A 15 17.84 19.07 7.42
N ASP A 16 17.84 18.14 6.45
CA ASP A 16 18.12 18.50 5.06
C ASP A 16 17.03 19.45 4.51
N PRO A 17 17.41 20.41 3.64
CA PRO A 17 16.47 21.29 2.98
C PRO A 17 15.50 20.54 2.05
N ILE A 18 14.41 21.21 1.69
CA ILE A 18 13.39 20.71 0.77
C ILE A 18 13.42 21.57 -0.49
N TYR A 19 13.60 20.91 -1.63
CA TYR A 19 13.69 21.53 -2.94
C TYR A 19 12.42 21.29 -3.73
N LEU A 20 11.98 22.29 -4.48
CA LEU A 20 11.04 22.06 -5.57
C LEU A 20 11.76 21.33 -6.71
N VAL A 21 11.10 20.32 -7.25
CA VAL A 21 11.60 19.50 -8.35
C VAL A 21 11.38 20.25 -9.66
N LYS A 22 12.44 20.45 -10.45
CA LYS A 22 12.39 21.15 -11.74
C LYS A 22 12.75 20.26 -12.93
N ASN A 23 13.05 18.98 -12.67
CA ASN A 23 13.33 18.01 -13.72
C ASN A 23 12.13 17.79 -14.65
N ALA A 24 12.18 18.39 -15.84
CA ALA A 24 11.11 18.35 -16.83
C ALA A 24 10.84 16.94 -17.39
N GLU A 25 11.88 16.11 -17.56
CA GLU A 25 11.75 14.74 -18.07
C GLU A 25 11.00 13.85 -17.08
N LEU A 26 11.30 13.99 -15.78
CA LEU A 26 10.59 13.31 -14.70
C LEU A 26 9.10 13.73 -14.70
N MET A 27 8.81 15.03 -14.78
CA MET A 27 7.43 15.52 -14.81
C MET A 27 6.68 14.95 -16.02
N LYS A 28 7.29 15.01 -17.21
CA LYS A 28 6.71 14.45 -18.43
C LYS A 28 6.43 12.95 -18.27
N THR A 29 7.37 12.20 -17.69
CA THR A 29 7.20 10.75 -17.44
C THR A 29 6.01 10.48 -16.52
N LEU A 30 5.85 11.25 -15.44
CA LEU A 30 4.73 11.10 -14.51
C LEU A 30 3.39 11.46 -15.18
N VAL A 31 3.33 12.58 -15.89
CA VAL A 31 2.15 13.02 -16.65
C VAL A 31 1.74 11.98 -17.68
N ASP A 32 2.67 11.51 -18.50
CA ASP A 32 2.38 10.59 -19.60
C ASP A 32 1.92 9.22 -19.09
N PHE A 33 2.56 8.71 -18.04
CA PHE A 33 2.29 7.38 -17.49
C PHE A 33 0.96 7.30 -16.74
N TYR A 34 0.69 8.25 -15.85
CA TYR A 34 -0.53 8.29 -15.03
C TYR A 34 -1.67 9.10 -15.66
N GLY A 35 -1.39 9.85 -16.72
CA GLY A 35 -2.37 10.67 -17.41
C GLY A 35 -2.86 11.86 -16.57
N PHE A 36 -1.97 12.51 -15.83
CA PHE A 36 -2.32 13.72 -15.09
C PHE A 36 -2.60 14.89 -16.05
N ASP A 37 -3.70 15.61 -15.87
CA ASP A 37 -3.97 16.84 -16.64
C ASP A 37 -3.13 18.00 -16.07
N PRO A 38 -2.19 18.58 -16.86
CA PRO A 38 -1.38 19.70 -16.40
C PRO A 38 -2.17 20.97 -16.08
N ASN A 39 -3.44 21.08 -16.50
CA ASN A 39 -4.29 22.24 -16.22
C ASN A 39 -4.87 22.19 -14.81
N THR A 40 -5.21 21.01 -14.32
CA THR A 40 -5.87 20.80 -13.02
C THR A 40 -4.88 20.34 -11.94
N PHE A 41 -3.90 19.51 -12.31
CA PHE A 41 -2.92 18.96 -11.37
C PHE A 41 -1.49 19.45 -11.68
N LYS A 42 -1.13 20.57 -11.04
CA LYS A 42 0.12 21.33 -11.26
C LYS A 42 1.35 20.67 -10.62
N ILE A 43 1.61 19.41 -10.95
CA ILE A 43 2.73 18.65 -10.37
C ILE A 43 4.10 19.25 -10.69
N ASP A 44 4.19 19.95 -11.82
CA ASP A 44 5.38 20.63 -12.33
C ASP A 44 5.91 21.72 -11.39
N VAL A 45 5.03 22.37 -10.62
CA VAL A 45 5.39 23.44 -9.68
C VAL A 45 5.11 23.11 -8.22
N GLN A 46 4.47 21.98 -7.94
CA GLN A 46 4.03 21.57 -6.60
C GLN A 46 4.69 20.30 -6.08
N LEU A 47 5.60 19.68 -6.83
CA LEU A 47 6.39 18.56 -6.33
C LEU A 47 7.68 19.02 -5.66
N ALA A 48 7.94 18.44 -4.49
CA ALA A 48 9.11 18.71 -3.68
C ALA A 48 9.86 17.42 -3.31
N ALA A 49 11.15 17.55 -3.04
CA ALA A 49 12.04 16.47 -2.61
C ALA A 49 13.08 16.96 -1.60
N ARG A 50 13.64 16.03 -0.82
CA ARG A 50 14.81 16.29 0.05
C ARG A 50 16.14 15.98 -0.63
N THR A 51 16.08 15.68 -1.92
CA THR A 51 17.25 15.40 -2.75
C THR A 51 17.40 16.58 -3.70
N PRO A 52 18.62 17.09 -3.90
CA PRO A 52 18.89 18.08 -4.93
C PRO A 52 18.39 17.62 -6.31
N ASP A 53 18.02 18.59 -7.14
CA ASP A 53 17.30 18.38 -8.41
C ASP A 53 18.16 17.70 -9.50
N ASP A 54 19.49 17.72 -9.34
CA ASP A 54 20.47 17.02 -10.20
C ASP A 54 20.54 15.51 -9.94
N GLN A 55 19.84 15.03 -8.92
CA GLN A 55 19.77 13.62 -8.55
C GLN A 55 18.34 13.10 -8.68
N ARG A 56 18.20 11.80 -8.91
CA ARG A 56 16.89 11.14 -8.97
C ARG A 56 16.29 11.05 -7.56
N PRO A 57 15.25 11.82 -7.17
CA PRO A 57 14.79 11.80 -5.79
C PRO A 57 14.20 10.44 -5.40
N LYS A 58 14.45 9.98 -4.16
CA LYS A 58 13.83 8.73 -3.70
C LYS A 58 12.31 8.89 -3.50
N ARG A 59 11.87 10.07 -3.05
CA ARG A 59 10.48 10.37 -2.67
C ARG A 59 10.11 11.75 -3.19
N LEU A 60 8.91 11.86 -3.72
CA LEU A 60 8.33 13.12 -4.17
C LEU A 60 7.09 13.43 -3.33
N TYR A 61 7.04 14.65 -2.82
CA TYR A 61 5.96 15.16 -1.98
C TYR A 61 5.17 16.19 -2.77
N PHE A 62 3.85 16.05 -2.78
CA PHE A 62 2.97 17.07 -3.34
C PHE A 62 2.66 18.12 -2.28
N CYS A 63 2.94 19.38 -2.59
CA CYS A 63 2.76 20.51 -1.71
C CYS A 63 1.60 21.39 -2.18
N SER A 64 0.89 22.04 -1.24
CA SER A 64 -0.05 23.09 -1.60
C SER A 64 0.67 24.28 -2.26
N LYS A 65 -0.08 25.11 -3.00
CA LYS A 65 0.47 26.30 -3.67
C LYS A 65 1.24 27.20 -2.71
N GLY A 66 0.66 27.49 -1.54
CA GLY A 66 1.30 28.35 -0.54
C GLY A 66 2.59 27.75 0.03
N VAL A 67 2.66 26.42 0.22
CA VAL A 67 3.91 25.76 0.64
C VAL A 67 4.96 25.83 -0.47
N ALA A 68 4.57 25.62 -1.73
CA ALA A 68 5.50 25.76 -2.86
C ALA A 68 6.02 27.21 -2.99
N GLU A 69 5.18 28.22 -2.77
CA GLU A 69 5.58 29.63 -2.76
C GLU A 69 6.52 29.95 -1.58
N LEU A 70 6.25 29.41 -0.39
CA LEU A 70 7.15 29.53 0.77
C LEU A 70 8.52 28.92 0.49
N LEU A 71 8.57 27.72 -0.10
CA LEU A 71 9.82 27.05 -0.48
C LEU A 71 10.60 27.84 -1.54
N LYS A 72 9.91 28.55 -2.44
CA LYS A 72 10.56 29.46 -3.41
C LYS A 72 11.13 30.70 -2.72
N ALA A 73 10.42 31.23 -1.73
CA ALA A 73 10.84 32.43 -0.99
C ALA A 73 12.03 32.15 -0.06
N ASP A 74 12.13 30.94 0.50
CA ASP A 74 13.26 30.51 1.34
C ASP A 74 14.48 30.07 0.51
N ALA A 75 14.89 30.88 -0.48
CA ALA A 75 16.02 30.58 -1.36
C ALA A 75 17.36 30.47 -0.61
N GLU A 76 17.46 31.09 0.58
CA GLU A 76 18.63 31.02 1.46
C GLU A 76 18.55 29.83 2.45
N GLU A 77 17.53 28.97 2.35
CA GLU A 77 17.34 27.76 3.17
C GLU A 77 17.41 28.06 4.69
N LYS A 78 16.84 29.19 5.10
CA LYS A 78 16.83 29.65 6.51
C LYS A 78 15.80 28.88 7.33
N LEU A 79 14.76 28.34 6.71
CA LEU A 79 13.72 27.57 7.39
C LEU A 79 14.14 26.11 7.57
N LYS A 80 14.04 25.64 8.82
CA LYS A 80 14.23 24.22 9.15
C LYS A 80 12.92 23.47 9.02
N ILE A 81 12.60 23.04 7.81
CA ILE A 81 11.34 22.36 7.51
C ILE A 81 11.48 20.85 7.73
N VAL A 82 10.69 20.31 8.67
CA VAL A 82 10.69 18.87 8.99
C VAL A 82 9.84 18.06 8.00
N CYS A 83 8.69 18.59 7.59
CA CYS A 83 7.82 17.97 6.59
C CYS A 83 7.16 19.05 5.73
N ALA A 84 7.03 18.79 4.43
CA ALA A 84 6.29 19.65 3.51
C ALA A 84 5.51 18.78 2.52
N GLY A 85 4.19 18.95 2.49
CA GLY A 85 3.32 18.20 1.59
C GLY A 85 3.09 16.74 2.01
N VAL A 86 2.51 15.99 1.08
CA VAL A 86 2.16 14.57 1.24
C VAL A 86 2.97 13.74 0.25
N LYS A 87 3.58 12.63 0.70
CA LYS A 87 4.35 11.76 -0.20
C LYS A 87 3.39 11.14 -1.22
N CYS A 88 3.56 11.50 -2.48
CA CYS A 88 2.73 10.99 -3.56
C CYS A 88 3.46 9.96 -4.41
N PHE A 89 4.79 10.05 -4.51
CA PHE A 89 5.57 9.11 -5.31
C PHE A 89 6.80 8.62 -4.58
N GLU A 90 7.18 7.38 -4.87
CA GLU A 90 8.43 6.77 -4.43
C GLU A 90 9.12 6.08 -5.60
N ARG A 91 10.43 6.26 -5.71
CA ARG A 91 11.25 5.66 -6.75
C ARG A 91 11.31 4.15 -6.58
N GLN A 92 11.14 3.42 -7.67
CA GLN A 92 11.22 1.96 -7.76
C GLN A 92 12.18 1.58 -8.88
N ASP A 93 13.41 1.24 -8.51
CA ASP A 93 14.51 0.97 -9.46
C ASP A 93 14.60 -0.52 -9.88
N LYS A 94 13.53 -1.31 -9.71
CA LYS A 94 13.62 -2.78 -9.84
C LYS A 94 13.62 -3.29 -11.28
N ASP A 95 13.02 -2.56 -12.22
CA ASP A 95 12.90 -2.97 -13.62
C ASP A 95 13.22 -1.80 -14.54
N ALA A 96 14.31 -1.92 -15.30
CA ALA A 96 14.75 -0.88 -16.25
C ALA A 96 13.81 -0.75 -17.45
N ASP A 97 13.08 -1.81 -17.79
CA ASP A 97 12.20 -1.87 -18.95
C ASP A 97 10.80 -1.27 -18.69
N ILE A 98 10.55 -0.79 -17.47
CA ILE A 98 9.27 -0.19 -17.11
C ILE A 98 9.26 1.31 -17.46
N PRO A 99 8.21 1.82 -18.13
CA PRO A 99 8.16 3.21 -18.62
C PRO A 99 8.30 4.27 -17.51
N CYS A 100 7.87 3.96 -16.29
CA CYS A 100 7.90 4.89 -15.16
C CYS A 100 8.54 4.24 -13.93
N GLN A 101 9.66 4.79 -13.47
CA GLN A 101 10.40 4.32 -12.30
C GLN A 101 9.91 4.93 -10.98
N TYR A 102 8.74 5.56 -10.97
CA TYR A 102 8.13 6.12 -9.77
C TYR A 102 6.75 5.50 -9.58
N ARG A 103 6.54 4.84 -8.45
CA ARG A 103 5.24 4.34 -8.04
C ARG A 103 4.50 5.40 -7.24
N LEU A 104 3.17 5.33 -7.27
CA LEU A 104 2.33 6.04 -6.32
C LEU A 104 2.59 5.51 -4.90
N ALA A 105 2.48 6.39 -3.93
CA ALA A 105 2.45 6.03 -2.52
C ALA A 105 1.00 5.94 -2.05
N GLN A 106 0.64 4.88 -1.31
CA GLN A 106 -0.72 4.71 -0.79
C GLN A 106 -1.19 5.93 0.02
N GLU A 107 -0.30 6.55 0.82
CA GLU A 107 -0.60 7.73 1.64
C GLU A 107 -0.83 9.02 0.85
N GLY A 108 -0.50 9.05 -0.44
CA GLY A 108 -0.77 10.19 -1.33
C GLY A 108 -1.86 9.89 -2.34
N LEU A 109 -2.54 8.74 -2.22
CA LEU A 109 -3.52 8.30 -3.21
C LEU A 109 -4.72 9.25 -3.27
N GLN A 110 -5.18 9.78 -2.12
CA GLN A 110 -6.27 10.76 -2.05
C GLN A 110 -5.96 12.08 -2.79
N VAL A 111 -4.69 12.42 -2.98
CA VAL A 111 -4.26 13.61 -3.74
C VAL A 111 -4.18 13.28 -5.24
N THR A 112 -3.67 12.10 -5.57
CA THR A 112 -3.34 11.73 -6.96
C THR A 112 -4.51 11.10 -7.71
N LEU A 113 -5.33 10.28 -7.04
CA LEU A 113 -6.41 9.50 -7.63
C LEU A 113 -7.48 10.33 -8.37
N PRO A 114 -7.93 11.50 -7.85
CA PRO A 114 -8.91 12.34 -8.55
C PRO A 114 -8.39 12.86 -9.90
N ASN A 115 -7.06 12.99 -10.04
CA ASN A 115 -6.40 13.57 -11.21
C ASN A 115 -5.88 12.50 -12.19
N LEU A 116 -6.00 11.22 -11.84
CA LEU A 116 -5.40 10.10 -12.55
C LEU A 116 -6.35 9.61 -13.66
N THR A 117 -5.90 9.59 -14.91
CA THR A 117 -6.72 9.15 -16.07
C THR A 117 -6.22 7.85 -16.71
N LYS A 118 -4.98 7.43 -16.43
CA LYS A 118 -4.39 6.16 -16.86
C LYS A 118 -3.95 5.33 -15.65
N GLN A 119 -3.65 4.05 -15.85
CA GLN A 119 -3.25 3.11 -14.79
C GLN A 119 -4.33 2.87 -13.72
N LYS A 120 -5.61 3.13 -14.01
CA LYS A 120 -6.74 2.62 -13.23
C LYS A 120 -7.10 1.25 -13.75
N VAL A 121 -7.15 0.28 -12.85
CA VAL A 121 -7.59 -1.08 -13.14
C VAL A 121 -8.84 -1.34 -12.31
N VAL A 122 -9.93 -1.69 -12.96
CA VAL A 122 -11.18 -2.06 -12.27
C VAL A 122 -11.31 -3.57 -12.32
N ILE A 123 -11.52 -4.20 -11.16
CA ILE A 123 -11.70 -5.65 -11.03
C ILE A 123 -12.94 -5.96 -10.21
N LYS A 124 -13.49 -7.17 -10.32
CA LYS A 124 -14.65 -7.56 -9.51
C LYS A 124 -14.31 -7.52 -8.01
N LEU A 125 -15.32 -7.26 -7.18
CA LEU A 125 -15.14 -7.17 -5.74
C LEU A 125 -14.61 -8.49 -5.12
N SER A 126 -15.05 -9.65 -5.63
CA SER A 126 -14.54 -10.96 -5.20
C SER A 126 -13.06 -11.16 -5.53
N GLU A 127 -12.62 -10.66 -6.69
CA GLU A 127 -11.21 -10.72 -7.13
C GLU A 127 -10.36 -9.72 -6.34
N TYR A 128 -10.93 -8.57 -6.01
CA TYR A 128 -10.32 -7.59 -5.13
C TYR A 128 -10.09 -8.17 -3.73
N ALA A 129 -11.07 -8.87 -3.15
CA ALA A 129 -10.91 -9.59 -1.89
C ALA A 129 -9.80 -10.66 -1.96
N ALA A 130 -9.79 -11.46 -3.03
CA ALA A 130 -8.74 -12.45 -3.27
C ALA A 130 -7.35 -11.80 -3.42
N LEU A 131 -7.28 -10.63 -4.08
CA LEU A 131 -6.04 -9.87 -4.22
C LEU A 131 -5.54 -9.38 -2.85
N LEU A 132 -6.45 -8.85 -2.01
CA LEU A 132 -6.16 -8.44 -0.63
C LEU A 132 -5.64 -9.59 0.23
N GLU A 133 -6.21 -10.79 0.08
CA GLU A 133 -5.82 -11.99 0.81
C GLU A 133 -4.47 -12.55 0.34
N HIS A 134 -4.33 -12.84 -0.95
CA HIS A 134 -3.16 -13.51 -1.51
C HIS A 134 -1.99 -12.57 -1.77
N ARG A 135 -2.25 -11.26 -1.82
CA ARG A 135 -1.30 -10.15 -2.06
C ARG A 135 -0.59 -10.17 -3.42
N ALA A 136 -0.59 -11.27 -4.14
CA ALA A 136 -0.13 -11.37 -5.51
C ALA A 136 -0.93 -12.44 -6.24
N MET A 137 -1.44 -12.13 -7.42
CA MET A 137 -2.25 -13.05 -8.21
C MET A 137 -1.84 -13.03 -9.68
N PRO A 138 -1.77 -14.19 -10.35
CA PRO A 138 -1.58 -14.26 -11.79
C PRO A 138 -2.86 -13.84 -12.52
N PHE A 139 -2.72 -13.07 -13.60
CA PHE A 139 -3.84 -12.66 -14.45
C PHE A 139 -3.69 -13.07 -15.92
N ARG A 140 -2.51 -13.59 -16.28
CA ARG A 140 -2.30 -14.32 -17.53
C ARG A 140 -2.09 -15.79 -17.17
N SER A 141 -2.98 -16.65 -17.63
CA SER A 141 -2.75 -18.10 -17.68
C SER A 141 -2.33 -18.48 -19.10
N ASP A 142 -1.59 -19.57 -19.27
CA ASP A 142 -1.55 -20.24 -20.57
C ASP A 142 -3.00 -20.59 -20.97
N GLU A 143 -3.31 -20.46 -22.27
CA GLU A 143 -4.67 -20.40 -22.82
C GLU A 143 -5.51 -21.67 -22.60
N THR A 144 -4.93 -22.75 -22.07
CA THR A 144 -5.52 -24.08 -22.00
C THR A 144 -6.23 -24.42 -20.68
N ASP A 145 -6.08 -23.65 -19.62
CA ASP A 145 -6.74 -23.95 -18.33
C ASP A 145 -7.67 -22.83 -17.88
N THR A 146 -8.94 -22.96 -18.25
CA THR A 146 -10.01 -22.03 -17.85
C THR A 146 -10.46 -22.25 -16.41
N ALA A 147 -10.13 -23.41 -15.80
CA ALA A 147 -10.56 -23.78 -14.45
C ALA A 147 -9.73 -23.08 -13.34
N THR A 148 -8.56 -22.54 -13.68
CA THR A 148 -7.67 -21.82 -12.75
C THR A 148 -7.67 -20.30 -12.94
N ARG A 149 -8.58 -19.76 -13.77
CA ARG A 149 -8.68 -18.31 -14.00
C ARG A 149 -9.15 -17.59 -12.74
N VAL A 150 -8.22 -16.86 -12.12
CA VAL A 150 -8.46 -16.05 -10.92
C VAL A 150 -9.26 -14.78 -11.22
N PHE A 151 -9.16 -14.27 -12.45
CA PHE A 151 -9.83 -13.05 -12.90
C PHE A 151 -10.80 -13.34 -14.05
N CYS A 152 -11.91 -12.61 -14.08
CA CYS A 152 -12.88 -12.64 -15.15
C CYS A 152 -12.34 -11.92 -16.40
N PRO A 153 -12.92 -12.16 -17.59
CA PRO A 153 -12.43 -11.56 -18.84
C PRO A 153 -12.36 -10.02 -18.81
N GLN A 154 -13.31 -9.35 -18.16
CA GLN A 154 -13.34 -7.88 -18.04
C GLN A 154 -12.19 -7.36 -17.19
N SER A 155 -11.92 -7.97 -16.04
CA SER A 155 -10.79 -7.63 -15.17
C SER A 155 -9.46 -7.88 -15.85
N ILE A 156 -9.33 -8.98 -16.59
CA ILE A 156 -8.14 -9.26 -17.41
C ILE A 156 -7.96 -8.19 -18.50
N ALA A 157 -9.03 -7.78 -19.18
CA ALA A 157 -8.96 -6.71 -20.18
C ALA A 157 -8.50 -5.38 -19.55
N SER A 158 -9.00 -5.04 -18.36
CA SER A 158 -8.57 -3.84 -17.61
C SER A 158 -7.09 -3.92 -17.21
N LEU A 159 -6.63 -5.08 -16.74
CA LEU A 159 -5.22 -5.33 -16.40
C LEU A 159 -4.30 -5.25 -17.63
N ILE A 160 -4.70 -5.80 -18.77
CA ILE A 160 -3.91 -5.78 -20.01
C ILE A 160 -3.87 -4.38 -20.65
N ALA A 161 -4.92 -3.58 -20.48
CA ALA A 161 -4.96 -2.21 -20.97
C ALA A 161 -4.03 -1.25 -20.21
N ALA A 162 -3.67 -1.58 -18.96
CA ALA A 162 -2.71 -0.81 -18.17
C ALA A 162 -1.26 -1.12 -18.58
N ASN A 163 -0.36 -0.18 -18.33
CA ASN A 163 1.06 -0.41 -18.59
C ASN A 163 1.68 -1.18 -17.43
N GLN A 164 2.73 -1.96 -17.70
CA GLN A 164 3.52 -2.56 -16.63
C GLN A 164 4.08 -1.46 -15.71
N GLY A 165 4.20 -1.78 -14.42
CA GLY A 165 4.62 -0.84 -13.38
C GLY A 165 3.53 -0.57 -12.36
N CYS A 166 3.45 0.66 -11.88
CA CYS A 166 2.49 1.02 -10.84
C CYS A 166 1.09 1.25 -11.41
N CYS A 167 0.08 0.62 -10.81
CA CYS A 167 -1.32 0.87 -11.11
C CYS A 167 -2.13 1.07 -9.83
N VAL A 168 -3.33 1.62 -9.99
CA VAL A 168 -4.33 1.72 -8.93
C VAL A 168 -5.45 0.74 -9.25
N VAL A 169 -5.68 -0.21 -8.37
CA VAL A 169 -6.79 -1.17 -8.49
C VAL A 169 -7.98 -0.64 -7.72
N LEU A 170 -9.16 -0.65 -8.35
CA LEU A 170 -10.44 -0.29 -7.76
C LEU A 170 -11.40 -1.48 -7.85
N PRO A 171 -12.20 -1.76 -6.82
CA PRO A 171 -13.27 -2.73 -6.91
C PRO A 171 -14.43 -2.18 -7.75
N ASP A 172 -15.02 -3.05 -8.57
CA ASP A 172 -16.26 -2.78 -9.26
C ASP A 172 -17.43 -2.87 -8.27
N MET A 173 -17.86 -1.71 -7.79
CA MET A 173 -18.95 -1.59 -6.82
C MET A 173 -20.33 -1.91 -7.41
N ALA A 174 -20.49 -1.98 -8.74
CA ALA A 174 -21.75 -2.43 -9.35
C ALA A 174 -22.02 -3.92 -9.07
N THR A 175 -20.97 -4.70 -8.80
CA THR A 175 -21.07 -6.13 -8.41
C THR A 175 -21.28 -6.34 -6.91
N ALA A 176 -21.37 -5.27 -6.11
CA ALA A 176 -21.53 -5.37 -4.66
C ALA A 176 -22.86 -6.02 -4.24
N GLU A 177 -23.92 -5.84 -5.03
CA GLU A 177 -25.23 -6.49 -4.81
C GLU A 177 -25.17 -8.02 -5.00
N GLU A 178 -24.33 -8.51 -5.93
CA GLU A 178 -24.15 -9.96 -6.17
C GLU A 178 -23.32 -10.65 -5.08
N ALA A 179 -22.54 -9.88 -4.31
CA ALA A 179 -21.54 -10.41 -3.38
C ALA A 179 -22.04 -10.58 -1.93
N ASN A 180 -23.33 -10.35 -1.65
CA ASN A 180 -23.93 -10.48 -0.29
C ASN A 180 -23.20 -9.65 0.79
N LEU A 181 -22.57 -8.54 0.39
CA LEU A 181 -21.93 -7.65 1.35
C LEU A 181 -22.97 -6.87 2.18
N PRO A 182 -22.69 -6.57 3.45
CA PRO A 182 -23.54 -5.69 4.23
C PRO A 182 -23.60 -4.30 3.57
N ALA A 183 -24.82 -3.83 3.29
CA ALA A 183 -25.14 -2.51 2.73
C ALA A 183 -24.66 -1.30 3.60
N ALA A 184 -23.86 -1.54 4.64
CA ALA A 184 -23.51 -0.61 5.70
C ALA A 184 -22.13 0.06 5.54
N SER A 185 -21.37 -0.27 4.50
CA SER A 185 -20.12 0.41 4.20
C SER A 185 -20.37 1.37 3.03
N ALA A 186 -20.62 2.65 3.35
CA ALA A 186 -20.79 3.75 2.39
C ALA A 186 -19.47 4.10 1.64
N SER A 187 -18.59 3.12 1.45
CA SER A 187 -17.29 3.30 0.81
C SER A 187 -17.49 3.36 -0.71
N THR A 188 -16.93 4.37 -1.36
CA THR A 188 -16.88 4.41 -2.82
C THR A 188 -15.76 3.50 -3.35
N ALA A 189 -15.72 3.28 -4.67
CA ALA A 189 -14.60 2.54 -5.28
C ALA A 189 -13.25 3.24 -5.00
N GLU A 190 -13.25 4.56 -4.92
CA GLU A 190 -12.08 5.39 -4.61
C GLU A 190 -11.62 5.24 -3.15
N ASP A 191 -12.56 5.07 -2.20
CA ASP A 191 -12.23 4.81 -0.79
C ASP A 191 -11.55 3.45 -0.58
N LEU A 192 -11.73 2.54 -1.54
CA LEU A 192 -11.15 1.21 -1.60
C LEU A 192 -9.99 1.12 -2.60
N ALA A 193 -9.57 2.24 -3.20
CA ALA A 193 -8.49 2.22 -4.17
C ALA A 193 -7.16 1.80 -3.51
N ILE A 194 -6.45 0.89 -4.17
CA ILE A 194 -5.20 0.33 -3.66
C ILE A 194 -4.09 0.42 -4.71
N VAL A 195 -2.90 0.84 -4.27
CA VAL A 195 -1.73 0.86 -5.14
C VAL A 195 -1.18 -0.57 -5.30
N CYS A 196 -1.01 -0.96 -6.56
CA CYS A 196 -0.51 -2.25 -6.97
C CYS A 196 0.68 -2.11 -7.92
N TRP A 197 1.44 -3.19 -8.04
CA TRP A 197 2.47 -3.37 -9.04
C TRP A 197 2.03 -4.43 -10.05
N LEU A 198 1.91 -4.01 -11.29
CA LEU A 198 1.56 -4.82 -12.44
C LEU A 198 2.84 -5.28 -13.15
N GLY A 199 3.14 -6.57 -13.02
CA GLY A 199 4.16 -7.24 -13.81
C GLY A 199 3.62 -7.76 -15.14
N LYS A 200 4.44 -8.53 -15.86
CA LYS A 200 4.09 -9.10 -17.17
C LYS A 200 2.87 -10.03 -17.14
N ALA A 201 2.65 -10.75 -16.03
CA ALA A 201 1.59 -11.75 -15.89
C ALA A 201 0.97 -11.78 -14.48
N THR A 202 1.46 -10.95 -13.56
CA THR A 202 1.07 -10.93 -12.14
C THR A 202 0.73 -9.52 -11.71
N VAL A 203 -0.25 -9.39 -10.82
CA VAL A 203 -0.55 -8.15 -10.10
C VAL A 203 -0.27 -8.37 -8.63
N SER A 204 0.39 -7.42 -7.97
CA SER A 204 0.81 -7.54 -6.58
C SER A 204 0.54 -6.28 -5.77
N LEU A 205 0.14 -6.45 -4.51
CA LEU A 205 -0.16 -5.35 -3.60
C LEU A 205 1.11 -4.65 -3.12
N MET A 206 1.05 -3.32 -3.09
CA MET A 206 2.13 -2.47 -2.61
C MET A 206 1.85 -1.86 -1.22
N VAL A 207 0.79 -2.28 -0.55
CA VAL A 207 0.41 -1.82 0.79
C VAL A 207 0.83 -2.78 1.89
N SER A 208 0.83 -2.32 3.14
CA SER A 208 1.17 -3.15 4.29
C SER A 208 0.08 -4.20 4.57
N LYS A 209 0.42 -5.27 5.31
CA LYS A 209 -0.58 -6.27 5.72
C LYS A 209 -1.70 -5.66 6.58
N PRO A 210 -1.41 -4.74 7.53
CA PRO A 210 -2.46 -4.01 8.25
C PRO A 210 -3.40 -3.23 7.32
N ASP A 211 -2.88 -2.54 6.31
CA ASP A 211 -3.75 -1.76 5.39
C ASP A 211 -4.66 -2.68 4.58
N ALA A 212 -4.12 -3.79 4.06
CA ALA A 212 -4.92 -4.79 3.35
C ALA A 212 -6.01 -5.40 4.25
N ALA A 213 -5.67 -5.67 5.52
CA ALA A 213 -6.61 -6.14 6.53
C ALA A 213 -7.76 -5.14 6.79
N LEU A 214 -7.45 -3.84 6.90
CA LEU A 214 -8.47 -2.79 7.07
C LEU A 214 -9.38 -2.68 5.84
N LEU A 215 -8.83 -2.82 4.64
CA LEU A 215 -9.63 -2.81 3.41
C LEU A 215 -10.55 -4.04 3.32
N MET A 216 -10.08 -5.21 3.76
CA MET A 216 -10.91 -6.42 3.88
C MET A 216 -12.09 -6.22 4.84
N ASP A 217 -11.87 -5.55 5.98
CA ASP A 217 -12.96 -5.22 6.92
C ASP A 217 -13.96 -4.26 6.30
N ARG A 218 -13.49 -3.26 5.54
CA ARG A 218 -14.36 -2.28 4.86
C ARG A 218 -15.26 -2.91 3.80
N ILE A 219 -14.82 -4.01 3.19
CA ILE A 219 -15.63 -4.80 2.25
C ILE A 219 -16.40 -5.94 2.97
N GLY A 220 -16.53 -5.91 4.30
CA GLY A 220 -17.41 -6.82 5.04
C GLY A 220 -17.07 -8.30 4.91
N VAL A 221 -15.85 -8.66 4.48
CA VAL A 221 -15.42 -10.06 4.42
C VAL A 221 -15.09 -10.51 5.84
N ASP A 222 -15.90 -11.43 6.38
CA ASP A 222 -15.69 -11.97 7.72
C ASP A 222 -14.36 -12.73 7.83
N ARG A 223 -13.44 -12.17 8.63
CA ARG A 223 -12.10 -12.72 8.88
C ARG A 223 -12.04 -13.65 10.09
N SER A 224 -13.18 -14.05 10.67
CA SER A 224 -13.25 -15.00 11.78
C SER A 224 -12.44 -16.28 11.54
N LYS A 225 -12.28 -16.71 10.28
CA LYS A 225 -11.47 -17.88 9.90
C LYS A 225 -9.99 -17.61 9.66
N ALA A 226 -9.58 -16.38 9.34
CA ALA A 226 -8.20 -16.04 8.96
C ALA A 226 -7.27 -15.77 10.16
N TYR A 227 -7.83 -15.38 11.31
CA TYR A 227 -7.10 -15.20 12.58
C TYR A 227 -7.03 -16.46 13.46
N ALA A 228 -7.51 -17.61 12.98
CA ALA A 228 -7.39 -18.90 13.67
C ALA A 228 -5.95 -19.47 13.65
N LYS A 229 -4.92 -18.61 13.59
CA LYS A 229 -3.56 -19.02 13.97
C LYS A 229 -3.44 -18.81 15.48
N PRO A 230 -3.34 -19.89 16.27
CA PRO A 230 -3.31 -19.78 17.71
C PRO A 230 -2.12 -18.90 18.11
N ASN A 231 -2.37 -17.96 19.01
CA ASN A 231 -1.36 -17.05 19.52
C ASN A 231 -0.28 -17.90 20.23
N PRO A 232 1.02 -17.82 19.85
CA PRO A 232 2.07 -18.66 20.45
C PRO A 232 2.17 -18.55 21.98
N MET A 233 1.71 -17.41 22.53
CA MET A 233 1.64 -17.18 23.98
C MET A 233 0.45 -17.89 24.65
N GLN A 234 -0.67 -18.11 23.95
CA GLN A 234 -1.78 -18.93 24.45
C GLN A 234 -1.43 -20.41 24.39
N VAL A 235 -0.85 -20.87 23.27
CA VAL A 235 -0.42 -22.28 23.13
C VAL A 235 0.54 -22.68 24.25
N LYS A 236 1.54 -21.85 24.56
CA LYS A 236 2.46 -22.12 25.67
C LYS A 236 1.79 -22.12 27.05
N ARG A 237 0.83 -21.21 27.27
CA ARG A 237 0.10 -21.14 28.54
C ARG A 237 -0.82 -22.35 28.71
N ASP A 238 -1.44 -22.81 27.63
CA ASP A 238 -2.33 -23.97 27.64
C ASP A 238 -1.53 -25.27 27.79
N GLU A 239 -0.33 -25.37 27.19
CA GLU A 239 0.63 -26.47 27.40
C GLU A 239 1.16 -26.53 28.84
N GLU A 240 1.53 -25.38 29.44
CA GLU A 240 1.98 -25.31 30.83
C GLU A 240 0.85 -25.65 31.83
N THR A 241 -0.39 -25.26 31.52
CA THR A 241 -1.55 -25.56 32.37
C THR A 241 -1.95 -27.04 32.29
N ALA A 242 -1.82 -27.67 31.11
CA ALA A 242 -2.06 -29.10 30.94
C ALA A 242 -1.00 -29.95 31.66
N ALA A 243 0.28 -29.55 31.60
CA ALA A 243 1.35 -30.24 32.30
C ALA A 243 1.23 -30.16 33.84
N GLN A 244 0.67 -29.08 34.39
CA GLN A 244 0.41 -28.94 35.83
C GLN A 244 -0.83 -29.71 36.31
N ALA A 245 -1.76 -30.03 35.42
CA ALA A 245 -2.96 -30.80 35.76
C ALA A 245 -2.68 -32.32 35.85
N GLU A 246 -1.67 -32.84 35.13
CA GLU A 246 -1.28 -34.25 35.20
C GLU A 246 -0.42 -34.61 36.42
N ASP A 247 0.19 -33.63 37.10
CA ASP A 247 1.09 -33.85 38.25
C ASP A 247 0.43 -33.60 39.62
N ALA A 248 -0.90 -33.46 39.66
CA ALA A 248 -1.66 -33.29 40.90
C ALA A 248 -1.86 -34.65 41.61
N PRO A 249 -1.38 -34.85 42.86
CA PRO A 249 -1.53 -36.12 43.55
C PRO A 249 -2.98 -36.37 43.97
N ALA A 250 -3.47 -37.59 43.72
CA ALA A 250 -4.78 -38.04 44.17
C ALA A 250 -4.84 -38.08 45.71
N ALA A 251 -5.63 -37.18 46.31
CA ALA A 251 -5.91 -37.20 47.74
C ALA A 251 -6.99 -38.24 48.06
N ASP A 252 -6.56 -39.22 48.86
CA ASP A 252 -7.32 -40.32 49.44
C ASP A 252 -8.46 -39.82 50.34
N ALA A 253 -9.66 -40.38 50.18
CA ALA A 253 -10.87 -40.01 50.92
C ALA A 253 -11.32 -41.19 51.80
N THR A 254 -10.77 -41.27 53.01
CA THR A 254 -11.29 -42.14 54.07
C THR A 254 -12.58 -41.53 54.63
N LYS A 255 -13.70 -42.25 54.51
CA LYS A 255 -14.99 -41.91 55.15
C LYS A 255 -15.02 -42.53 56.54
N ASP A 256 -15.04 -41.69 57.58
CA ASP A 256 -15.57 -42.08 58.89
C ASP A 256 -17.08 -41.82 58.91
N ALA A 257 -17.80 -42.84 59.38
CA ALA A 257 -19.24 -42.86 59.55
C ALA A 257 -19.62 -42.66 61.03
N ASP A 258 -20.81 -42.09 61.21
CA ASP A 258 -21.71 -42.19 62.36
C ASP A 258 -21.42 -41.39 63.66
N ALA A 259 -22.21 -40.32 63.81
CA ALA A 259 -22.78 -39.91 65.09
C ALA A 259 -24.11 -39.13 64.89
N LYS A 260 -25.22 -39.88 64.68
CA LYS A 260 -26.59 -39.73 65.25
C LYS A 260 -27.69 -40.18 64.31
#